data_AF-A0A958NBX5-F1
#
_entry.id   AF-A0A958NBX5-F1
#
_cell.length_a   1.000
_cell.length_b   1.000
_cell.length_c   1.000
_cell.angle_alpha   90.00
_cell.angle_beta   90.00
_cell.angle_gamma   90.00
#
_symmetry.space_group_name_H-M   'P 1'
#
loop_
_entity.id
_entity.type
_entity.pdbx_description
1 polymer ?
#
loop_
_entity_poly.entity_id
_entity_poly.type
_entity_poly.pdbx_seq_one_letter_code
_entity_poly.pdbx_strand_id
1 'polypeptide(L)'
;MKYPQRKPVEKFEGEEKDLVFGIRPVQEALTAGKEIDKLYMQKGLTGDGSQEVIAKARELHIHIHYVPKDRMDRITRKNHQGVVAFISPIRFQSLELLVPMIFEKGETPLFIILDRITDVRNMGAIIRTAVCAGAHGVVFPDQGAARVSNETVRTSAGAAFSIPLCKVKSLTHACRYLQDSGIQLIGCTEKASKDIYGLDMKEPSAIILGSEEDGISEELLKMCHQKGRIPLAGPIASLNVSVATGVVLFESIRQRQTVSQ
;
A
#
# COMPACT_ATOMS: atom_id res chain seq x y z
N MET A 1 50.67 -5.49 -16.03
CA MET A 1 49.32 -5.03 -16.40
C MET A 1 48.36 -6.21 -16.30
N LYS A 2 47.51 -6.24 -15.26
CA LYS A 2 46.52 -7.30 -15.03
C LYS A 2 45.13 -6.71 -15.21
N TYR A 3 44.34 -7.29 -16.12
CA TYR A 3 42.92 -6.94 -16.32
C TYR A 3 42.14 -7.17 -15.01
N PRO A 4 41.25 -6.25 -14.57
CA PRO A 4 40.34 -6.56 -13.49
C PRO A 4 39.24 -7.50 -14.00
N GLN A 5 39.11 -8.62 -13.31
CA GLN A 5 38.14 -9.68 -13.55
C GLN A 5 36.70 -9.17 -13.41
N ARG A 6 35.81 -9.59 -14.32
CA ARG A 6 34.36 -9.39 -14.20
C ARG A 6 33.86 -10.06 -12.93
N LYS A 7 33.19 -9.31 -12.06
CA LYS A 7 32.45 -9.86 -10.91
C LYS A 7 31.37 -10.84 -11.42
N PRO A 8 31.09 -11.94 -10.70
CA PRO A 8 30.02 -12.85 -11.08
C PRO A 8 28.67 -12.14 -11.00
N VAL A 9 27.81 -12.36 -11.99
CA VAL A 9 26.41 -11.95 -11.96
C VAL A 9 25.73 -12.77 -10.86
N GLU A 10 25.29 -12.10 -9.79
CA GLU A 10 24.57 -12.77 -8.70
C GLU A 10 23.27 -13.40 -9.20
N LYS A 11 22.98 -14.57 -8.63
CA LYS A 11 21.92 -15.51 -9.00
C LYS A 11 20.53 -14.87 -8.91
N PHE A 12 19.76 -14.97 -9.99
CA PHE A 12 18.31 -14.77 -9.99
C PHE A 12 17.63 -16.08 -9.58
N GLU A 13 17.28 -16.22 -8.31
CA GLU A 13 16.40 -17.29 -7.82
C GLU A 13 15.08 -16.67 -7.33
N GLY A 14 14.01 -17.01 -8.04
CA GLY A 14 12.65 -16.54 -7.79
C GLY A 14 11.88 -16.54 -9.11
N GLU A 15 11.36 -17.70 -9.51
CA GLU A 15 10.34 -17.76 -10.55
C GLU A 15 9.21 -16.79 -10.19
N GLU A 16 9.01 -15.74 -11.00
CA GLU A 16 7.96 -14.76 -10.78
C GLU A 16 6.58 -15.38 -11.08
N LYS A 17 6.07 -16.22 -10.17
CA LYS A 17 4.71 -16.81 -10.26
C LYS A 17 3.60 -15.75 -10.36
N ASP A 18 3.93 -14.50 -9.99
CA ASP A 18 3.00 -13.38 -9.96
C ASP A 18 3.19 -12.41 -11.16
N LEU A 19 4.09 -12.71 -12.12
CA LEU A 19 4.31 -11.86 -13.30
C LEU A 19 3.72 -12.49 -14.57
N VAL A 20 2.87 -11.73 -15.25
CA VAL A 20 2.32 -12.05 -16.57
C VAL A 20 2.75 -10.97 -17.56
N PHE A 21 3.18 -11.34 -18.75
CA PHE A 21 3.64 -10.38 -19.77
C PHE A 21 3.24 -10.84 -21.18
N GLY A 22 3.13 -9.89 -22.09
CA GLY A 22 2.56 -10.10 -23.42
C GLY A 22 1.06 -9.79 -23.45
N ILE A 23 0.55 -9.43 -24.63
CA ILE A 23 -0.84 -8.98 -24.79
C ILE A 23 -1.82 -10.11 -24.44
N ARG A 24 -1.68 -11.28 -25.07
CA ARG A 24 -2.61 -12.41 -24.87
C ARG A 24 -2.59 -12.95 -23.44
N PRO A 25 -1.44 -13.25 -22.80
CA PRO A 25 -1.44 -13.75 -21.42
C PRO A 25 -2.06 -12.75 -20.43
N VAL A 26 -1.80 -11.45 -20.61
CA VAL A 26 -2.41 -10.42 -19.75
C VAL A 26 -3.91 -10.35 -19.97
N GLN A 27 -4.39 -10.42 -21.22
CA GLN A 27 -5.81 -10.47 -21.54
C GLN A 27 -6.51 -11.70 -20.94
N GLU A 28 -5.88 -12.88 -21.00
CA GLU A 28 -6.38 -14.10 -20.38
C GLU A 28 -6.48 -13.95 -18.86
N ALA A 29 -5.46 -13.38 -18.22
CA ALA A 29 -5.47 -13.12 -16.78
C ALA A 29 -6.61 -12.16 -16.37
N LEU A 30 -6.81 -11.07 -17.12
CA LEU A 30 -7.92 -10.14 -16.90
C LEU A 30 -9.28 -10.80 -17.10
N THR A 31 -9.42 -11.61 -18.16
CA THR A 31 -10.67 -12.32 -18.47
C THR A 31 -10.99 -13.39 -17.42
N ALA A 32 -9.97 -14.06 -16.89
CA ALA A 32 -10.11 -15.03 -15.80
C ALA A 32 -10.40 -14.37 -14.44
N GLY A 33 -10.55 -13.04 -14.38
CA GLY A 33 -10.82 -12.31 -13.14
C GLY A 33 -9.70 -12.43 -12.12
N LYS A 34 -8.45 -12.58 -12.56
CA LYS A 34 -7.30 -12.54 -11.67
C LYS A 34 -7.15 -11.13 -11.10
N GLU A 35 -6.86 -11.04 -9.80
CA GLU A 35 -6.63 -9.75 -9.18
C GLU A 35 -5.31 -9.17 -9.67
N ILE A 36 -5.33 -7.93 -10.15
CA ILE A 36 -4.15 -7.26 -10.69
C ILE A 36 -3.60 -6.26 -9.66
N ASP A 37 -2.38 -6.51 -9.20
CA ASP A 37 -1.62 -5.57 -8.38
C ASP A 37 -1.21 -4.34 -9.21
N LYS A 38 -0.53 -4.55 -10.35
CA LYS A 38 -0.08 -3.47 -11.24
C LYS A 38 -0.18 -3.89 -12.70
N LEU A 39 -0.72 -3.01 -13.55
CA LEU A 39 -0.77 -3.20 -14.99
C LEU A 39 0.04 -2.11 -15.69
N TYR A 40 1.10 -2.50 -16.38
CA TYR A 40 1.97 -1.63 -17.15
C TYR A 40 1.75 -1.81 -18.65
N MET A 41 1.68 -0.70 -19.37
CA MET A 41 1.59 -0.68 -20.83
C MET A 41 2.62 0.29 -21.40
N GLN A 42 3.26 -0.08 -22.51
CA GLN A 42 4.20 0.79 -23.19
C GLN A 42 3.48 2.04 -23.71
N LYS A 43 4.06 3.22 -23.48
CA LYS A 43 3.57 4.48 -24.08
C LYS A 43 3.55 4.38 -25.60
N GLY A 44 2.44 4.80 -26.20
CA GLY A 44 2.27 4.80 -27.66
C GLY A 44 2.09 3.41 -28.27
N LEU A 45 1.80 2.37 -27.47
CA LEU A 45 1.45 1.06 -27.99
C LEU A 45 0.11 1.14 -28.75
N THR A 46 0.10 0.64 -29.99
CA THR A 46 -1.06 0.62 -30.88
C THR A 46 -1.38 -0.79 -31.35
N GLY A 47 -2.62 -1.04 -31.76
CA GLY A 47 -3.09 -2.32 -32.32
C GLY A 47 -4.24 -2.93 -31.51
N ASP A 48 -5.02 -3.79 -32.16
CA ASP A 48 -6.31 -4.28 -31.64
C ASP A 48 -6.18 -4.95 -30.28
N GLY A 49 -5.20 -5.84 -30.10
CA GLY A 49 -4.98 -6.51 -28.82
C GLY A 49 -4.63 -5.56 -27.66
N SER A 50 -3.97 -4.43 -27.94
CA SER A 50 -3.72 -3.42 -26.90
C SER A 50 -5.01 -2.68 -26.50
N GLN A 51 -5.92 -2.44 -27.45
CA GLN A 51 -7.23 -1.84 -27.19
C GLN A 51 -8.13 -2.77 -26.39
N GLU A 52 -8.08 -4.08 -26.65
CA GLU A 52 -8.81 -5.09 -25.88
C GLU A 52 -8.35 -5.12 -24.42
N VAL A 53 -7.04 -5.10 -24.16
CA VAL A 53 -6.50 -5.00 -22.80
C VAL A 53 -6.95 -3.70 -22.12
N ILE A 54 -6.94 -2.57 -22.83
CA ILE A 54 -7.41 -1.28 -22.30
C ILE A 54 -8.91 -1.35 -21.94
N ALA A 55 -9.74 -1.89 -22.83
CA ALA A 55 -11.17 -2.04 -22.61
C ALA A 55 -11.45 -2.90 -21.38
N LYS A 56 -10.77 -4.05 -21.26
CA LYS A 56 -10.97 -4.95 -20.13
C LYS A 56 -10.48 -4.38 -18.80
N ALA A 57 -9.33 -3.69 -18.80
CA ALA A 57 -8.84 -3.00 -17.62
C ALA A 57 -9.82 -1.90 -17.16
N ARG A 58 -10.44 -1.17 -18.08
CA ARG A 58 -11.47 -0.17 -17.76
C ARG A 58 -12.73 -0.79 -17.15
N GLU A 59 -13.22 -1.88 -17.73
CA GLU A 59 -14.37 -2.64 -17.22
C GLU A 59 -14.13 -3.11 -15.78
N LEU A 60 -12.92 -3.60 -15.49
CA LEU A 60 -12.51 -4.08 -14.17
C LEU A 60 -11.99 -2.96 -13.24
N HIS A 61 -12.09 -1.70 -13.66
CA HIS A 61 -11.57 -0.53 -12.93
C HIS A 61 -10.07 -0.59 -12.57
N ILE A 62 -9.28 -1.36 -13.30
CA ILE A 62 -7.82 -1.50 -13.14
C ILE A 62 -7.12 -0.30 -13.78
N HIS A 63 -6.24 0.34 -13.03
CA HIS A 63 -5.43 1.44 -13.56
C HIS A 63 -4.27 0.90 -14.42
N ILE A 64 -4.10 1.49 -15.62
CA ILE A 64 -2.99 1.19 -16.52
C ILE A 64 -1.92 2.26 -16.34
N HIS A 65 -0.72 1.83 -15.96
CA HIS A 65 0.44 2.69 -15.89
C HIS A 65 1.15 2.70 -17.24
N TYR A 66 1.00 3.79 -17.98
CA TYR A 66 1.72 3.98 -19.25
C TYR A 66 3.18 4.36 -19.00
N VAL A 67 4.10 3.51 -19.44
CA VAL A 67 5.54 3.64 -19.15
C VAL A 67 6.41 3.57 -20.39
N PRO A 68 7.61 4.18 -20.39
CA PRO A 68 8.59 3.97 -21.46
C PRO A 68 9.01 2.51 -21.56
N LYS A 69 9.40 2.08 -22.76
CA LYS A 69 9.86 0.70 -23.00
C LYS A 69 11.01 0.28 -22.06
N ASP A 70 11.97 1.17 -21.85
CA ASP A 70 13.11 0.91 -20.96
C ASP A 70 12.69 0.55 -19.52
N ARG A 71 11.56 1.07 -19.03
CA ARG A 71 11.04 0.71 -17.72
C ARG A 71 10.48 -0.72 -17.72
N MET A 72 9.90 -1.17 -18.83
CA MET A 72 9.39 -2.53 -18.99
C MET A 72 10.53 -3.54 -19.13
N ASP A 73 11.57 -3.20 -19.89
CA ASP A 73 12.77 -4.04 -20.06
C ASP A 73 13.51 -4.27 -18.72
N ARG A 74 13.39 -3.33 -17.77
CA ARG A 74 13.88 -3.49 -16.39
C ARG A 74 13.02 -4.45 -15.55
N ILE A 75 11.73 -4.58 -15.86
CA ILE A 75 10.84 -5.53 -15.17
C ILE A 75 11.14 -6.94 -15.64
N THR A 76 11.20 -7.17 -16.95
CA THR A 76 11.50 -8.49 -17.50
C THR A 76 12.32 -8.38 -18.77
N ARG A 77 13.33 -9.25 -18.89
CA ARG A 77 14.15 -9.38 -20.11
C ARG A 77 13.47 -10.22 -21.20
N LYS A 78 12.30 -10.79 -20.91
CA LYS A 78 11.51 -11.59 -21.87
C LYS A 78 10.71 -10.66 -22.78
N ASN A 79 10.28 -11.17 -23.94
CA ASN A 79 9.48 -10.39 -24.89
C ASN A 79 8.08 -10.11 -24.33
N HIS A 80 7.92 -8.96 -23.67
CA HIS A 80 6.68 -8.54 -23.05
C HIS A 80 5.68 -7.87 -24.01
N GLN A 81 6.04 -7.65 -25.28
CA GLN A 81 5.15 -7.06 -26.31
C GLN A 81 4.47 -5.75 -25.88
N GLY A 82 5.13 -4.96 -25.04
CA GLY A 82 4.59 -3.70 -24.51
C GLY A 82 3.50 -3.83 -23.43
N VAL A 83 3.22 -5.02 -22.86
CA VAL A 83 2.25 -5.19 -21.76
C VAL A 83 2.79 -6.11 -20.67
N VAL A 84 2.68 -5.70 -19.41
CA VAL A 84 3.12 -6.46 -18.23
C VAL A 84 2.11 -6.28 -17.11
N ALA A 85 1.68 -7.36 -16.47
CA ALA A 85 0.79 -7.35 -15.32
C ALA A 85 1.39 -8.12 -14.15
N PHE A 86 1.22 -7.60 -12.95
CA PHE A 86 1.51 -8.29 -11.70
C PHE A 86 0.21 -8.76 -11.07
N ILE A 87 0.12 -10.05 -10.77
CA ILE A 87 -1.03 -10.68 -10.12
C ILE A 87 -0.89 -10.52 -8.61
N SER A 88 -1.99 -10.17 -7.95
CA SER A 88 -2.06 -10.19 -6.49
C SER A 88 -2.69 -11.49 -5.99
N PRO A 89 -2.19 -12.10 -4.91
CA PRO A 89 -2.82 -13.25 -4.29
C PRO A 89 -4.07 -12.87 -3.47
N ILE A 90 -4.34 -11.58 -3.26
CA ILE A 90 -5.42 -11.06 -2.42
C ILE A 90 -6.27 -10.08 -3.22
N ARG A 91 -7.59 -10.08 -3.00
CA ARG A 91 -8.51 -9.10 -3.58
C ARG A 91 -8.45 -7.77 -2.84
N PHE A 92 -8.36 -6.67 -3.58
CA PHE A 92 -8.49 -5.34 -2.99
C PHE A 92 -9.96 -4.99 -2.73
N GLN A 93 -10.21 -4.17 -1.73
CA GLN A 93 -11.54 -3.69 -1.39
C GLN A 93 -11.67 -2.19 -1.64
N SER A 94 -12.87 -1.74 -2.01
CA SER A 94 -13.18 -0.32 -2.14
C SER A 94 -13.34 0.30 -0.75
N LEU A 95 -12.63 1.40 -0.53
CA LEU A 95 -12.74 2.18 0.70
C LEU A 95 -14.16 2.75 0.88
N GLU A 96 -14.78 3.12 -0.24
CA GLU A 96 -16.11 3.69 -0.33
C GLU A 96 -17.22 2.71 0.07
N LEU A 97 -16.99 1.40 -0.14
CA LEU A 97 -17.89 0.34 0.34
C LEU A 97 -17.58 -0.06 1.79
N LEU A 98 -16.31 -0.02 2.18
CA LEU A 98 -15.87 -0.50 3.48
C LEU A 98 -16.25 0.45 4.63
N VAL A 99 -16.12 1.76 4.44
CA VAL A 99 -16.41 2.75 5.49
C VAL A 99 -17.87 2.69 5.97
N PRO A 100 -18.90 2.73 5.10
CA PRO A 100 -20.29 2.62 5.53
C PRO A 100 -20.58 1.30 6.27
N MET A 101 -20.03 0.19 5.78
CA MET A 101 -20.21 -1.13 6.39
C MET A 101 -19.75 -1.18 7.85
N ILE A 102 -18.64 -0.51 8.18
CA ILE A 102 -18.12 -0.47 9.56
C ILE A 102 -19.06 0.34 10.46
N PHE A 103 -19.51 1.50 9.99
CA PHE A 103 -20.46 2.32 10.73
C PHE A 103 -21.81 1.62 10.94
N GLU A 104 -22.32 0.91 9.93
CA GLU A 104 -23.57 0.12 10.03
C GLU A 104 -23.48 -0.99 11.09
N LYS A 105 -22.27 -1.50 11.37
CA LYS A 105 -22.04 -2.47 12.46
C LYS A 105 -21.96 -1.82 13.85
N GLY A 106 -22.02 -0.49 13.93
CA GLY A 106 -21.84 0.24 15.19
C GLY A 106 -20.40 0.22 15.71
N GLU A 107 -19.43 -0.13 14.86
CA GLU A 107 -18.01 -0.15 15.22
C GLU A 107 -17.41 1.25 15.07
N THR A 108 -16.33 1.55 15.81
CA THR A 108 -15.59 2.80 15.68
C THR A 108 -14.43 2.60 14.68
N PRO A 109 -14.47 3.20 13.47
CA PRO A 109 -13.44 2.96 12.46
C PRO A 109 -12.02 3.24 12.93
N LEU A 110 -11.11 2.39 12.46
CA LEU A 110 -9.67 2.54 12.61
C LEU A 110 -9.00 2.10 11.31
N PHE A 111 -8.47 3.06 10.56
CA PHE A 111 -7.76 2.82 9.31
C PHE A 111 -6.28 3.15 9.45
N ILE A 112 -5.47 2.52 8.60
CA ILE A 112 -4.05 2.83 8.46
C ILE A 112 -3.81 3.28 7.03
N ILE A 113 -3.19 4.44 6.84
CA ILE A 113 -2.85 5.00 5.54
C ILE A 113 -1.34 4.97 5.38
N LEU A 114 -0.88 4.32 4.32
CA LEU A 114 0.53 4.12 4.03
C LEU A 114 0.96 5.02 2.88
N ASP A 115 1.71 6.06 3.19
CA ASP A 115 2.27 6.98 2.20
C ASP A 115 3.66 6.50 1.76
N ARG A 116 3.74 5.99 0.52
CA ARG A 116 4.99 5.59 -0.15
C ARG A 116 5.81 4.50 0.57
N ILE A 117 5.14 3.55 1.21
CA ILE A 117 5.81 2.37 1.79
C ILE A 117 6.19 1.39 0.68
N THR A 118 7.48 1.38 0.30
CA THR A 118 8.00 0.63 -0.86
C THR A 118 8.59 -0.75 -0.53
N ASP A 119 9.05 -0.98 0.71
CA ASP A 119 9.56 -2.29 1.14
C ASP A 119 8.40 -3.25 1.46
N VAL A 120 8.38 -4.40 0.77
CA VAL A 120 7.41 -5.49 0.93
C VAL A 120 7.41 -6.08 2.36
N ARG A 121 8.57 -6.09 3.03
CA ARG A 121 8.71 -6.58 4.40
C ARG A 121 8.06 -5.63 5.40
N ASN A 122 8.27 -4.31 5.22
CA ASN A 122 7.59 -3.29 6.01
C ASN A 122 6.07 -3.35 5.79
N MET A 123 5.62 -3.46 4.54
CA MET A 123 4.19 -3.64 4.21
C MET A 123 3.59 -4.86 4.92
N GLY A 124 4.25 -6.03 4.83
CA GLY A 124 3.77 -7.25 5.48
C GLY A 124 3.72 -7.13 7.02
N ALA A 125 4.76 -6.58 7.64
CA ALA A 125 4.81 -6.37 9.08
C ALA A 125 3.74 -5.38 9.56
N ILE A 126 3.49 -4.30 8.82
CA ILE A 126 2.43 -3.33 9.10
C ILE A 126 1.06 -3.98 9.00
N ILE A 127 0.78 -4.71 7.93
CA ILE A 127 -0.50 -5.44 7.75
C ILE A 127 -0.73 -6.39 8.91
N ARG A 128 0.28 -7.17 9.31
CA ARG A 128 0.17 -8.08 10.45
C ARG A 128 -0.16 -7.33 11.75
N THR A 129 0.53 -6.22 11.99
CA THR A 129 0.31 -5.38 13.17
C THR A 129 -1.09 -4.76 13.16
N ALA A 130 -1.57 -4.33 11.99
CA ALA A 130 -2.91 -3.80 11.78
C ALA A 130 -4.01 -4.81 12.21
N VAL A 131 -3.86 -6.07 11.79
CA VAL A 131 -4.78 -7.15 12.20
C VAL A 131 -4.74 -7.35 13.71
N CYS A 132 -3.55 -7.45 14.29
CA CYS A 132 -3.41 -7.61 15.75
C CYS A 132 -3.99 -6.42 16.53
N ALA A 133 -3.99 -5.22 15.95
CA ALA A 133 -4.53 -4.03 16.57
C ALA A 133 -6.04 -3.83 16.37
N GLY A 134 -6.71 -4.71 15.61
CA GLY A 134 -8.12 -4.54 15.29
C GLY A 134 -8.41 -3.38 14.34
N ALA A 135 -7.46 -3.03 13.47
CA ALA A 135 -7.72 -2.07 12.40
C ALA A 135 -8.70 -2.67 11.38
N HIS A 136 -9.55 -1.83 10.79
CA HIS A 136 -10.61 -2.24 9.88
C HIS A 136 -10.16 -2.24 8.41
N GLY A 137 -9.04 -1.59 8.10
CA GLY A 137 -8.47 -1.59 6.75
C GLY A 137 -7.13 -0.88 6.65
N VAL A 138 -6.34 -1.29 5.65
CA VAL A 138 -5.08 -0.64 5.27
C VAL A 138 -5.25 0.00 3.90
N VAL A 139 -5.02 1.30 3.81
CA VAL A 139 -5.14 2.12 2.60
C VAL A 139 -3.75 2.48 2.09
N PHE A 140 -3.50 2.30 0.79
CA PHE A 140 -2.21 2.62 0.19
C PHE A 140 -2.38 2.98 -1.30
N PRO A 141 -1.45 3.77 -1.87
CA PRO A 141 -1.55 4.19 -3.26
C PRO A 141 -1.19 3.06 -4.23
N ASP A 142 -1.80 3.06 -5.41
CA ASP A 142 -1.43 2.17 -6.51
C ASP A 142 0.00 2.42 -7.04
N GLN A 143 0.49 3.65 -6.88
CA GLN A 143 1.85 4.09 -7.21
C GLN A 143 2.66 4.42 -5.96
N GLY A 144 3.96 4.10 -5.99
CA GLY A 144 4.86 4.39 -4.87
C GLY A 144 4.72 3.45 -3.67
N ALA A 145 3.77 2.50 -3.68
CA ALA A 145 3.68 1.44 -2.70
C ALA A 145 4.36 0.14 -3.16
N ALA A 146 4.78 -0.66 -2.18
CA ALA A 146 5.17 -2.06 -2.35
C ALA A 146 4.05 -2.83 -3.05
N ARG A 147 4.43 -3.83 -3.86
CA ARG A 147 3.46 -4.75 -4.47
C ARG A 147 2.83 -5.61 -3.38
N VAL A 148 1.55 -5.97 -3.54
CA VAL A 148 0.93 -7.02 -2.72
C VAL A 148 1.10 -8.36 -3.46
N SER A 149 2.21 -9.05 -3.15
CA SER A 149 2.62 -10.32 -3.76
C SER A 149 2.58 -11.47 -2.74
N ASN A 150 2.93 -12.68 -3.18
CA ASN A 150 3.11 -13.81 -2.26
C ASN A 150 4.16 -13.55 -1.15
N GLU A 151 5.13 -12.66 -1.41
CA GLU A 151 6.10 -12.25 -0.39
C GLU A 151 5.47 -11.37 0.69
N THR A 152 4.55 -10.47 0.33
CA THR A 152 3.75 -9.68 1.30
C THR A 152 2.93 -10.60 2.19
N VAL A 153 2.30 -11.63 1.60
CA VAL A 153 1.54 -12.64 2.33
C VAL A 153 2.44 -13.38 3.34
N ARG A 154 3.59 -13.86 2.88
CA ARG A 154 4.56 -14.58 3.72
C ARG A 154 5.08 -13.71 4.87
N THR A 155 5.47 -12.48 4.58
CA THR A 155 6.01 -11.54 5.58
C THR A 155 4.94 -11.06 6.58
N SER A 156 3.68 -11.00 6.17
CA SER A 156 2.54 -10.76 7.07
C SER A 156 2.11 -11.99 7.88
N ALA A 157 2.75 -13.15 7.70
CA ALA A 157 2.32 -14.42 8.28
C ALA A 157 0.85 -14.77 7.94
N GLY A 158 0.40 -14.45 6.72
CA GLY A 158 -0.96 -14.69 6.24
C GLY A 158 -1.99 -13.64 6.65
N ALA A 159 -1.64 -12.67 7.51
CA ALA A 159 -2.56 -11.65 8.00
C ALA A 159 -3.16 -10.77 6.89
N ALA A 160 -2.50 -10.68 5.73
CA ALA A 160 -3.01 -9.97 4.57
C ALA A 160 -4.32 -10.56 3.99
N PHE A 161 -4.70 -11.80 4.35
CA PHE A 161 -6.02 -12.36 4.03
C PHE A 161 -7.12 -11.98 5.04
N SER A 162 -6.73 -11.44 6.20
CA SER A 162 -7.64 -11.22 7.35
C SER A 162 -8.08 -9.77 7.50
N ILE A 163 -7.54 -8.84 6.72
CA ILE A 163 -7.87 -7.41 6.77
C ILE A 163 -8.08 -6.86 5.36
N PRO A 164 -9.11 -6.00 5.16
CA PRO A 164 -9.29 -5.28 3.90
C PRO A 164 -8.06 -4.45 3.51
N LEU A 165 -7.59 -4.68 2.28
CA LEU A 165 -6.55 -3.89 1.64
C LEU A 165 -7.17 -2.97 0.58
N CYS A 166 -7.11 -1.66 0.80
CA CYS A 166 -7.72 -0.64 -0.03
C CYS A 166 -6.64 0.07 -0.88
N LYS A 167 -6.49 -0.38 -2.12
CA LYS A 167 -5.56 0.25 -3.07
C LYS A 167 -6.25 1.40 -3.80
N VAL A 168 -5.71 2.62 -3.66
CA VAL A 168 -6.34 3.84 -4.18
C VAL A 168 -5.46 4.57 -5.20
N LYS A 169 -6.08 5.29 -6.14
CA LYS A 169 -5.35 6.11 -7.14
C LYS A 169 -4.77 7.40 -6.55
N SER A 170 -5.37 7.90 -5.47
CA SER A 170 -4.97 9.14 -4.81
C SER A 170 -5.22 9.01 -3.31
N LEU A 171 -4.14 9.07 -2.53
CA LEU A 171 -4.25 9.15 -1.07
C LEU A 171 -4.98 10.43 -0.64
N THR A 172 -4.75 11.56 -1.31
CA THR A 172 -5.45 12.82 -1.01
C THR A 172 -6.97 12.65 -1.14
N HIS A 173 -7.45 12.02 -2.22
CA HIS A 173 -8.88 11.79 -2.38
C HIS A 173 -9.42 10.82 -1.32
N ALA A 174 -8.72 9.72 -1.06
CA ALA A 174 -9.09 8.78 0.00
C ALA A 174 -9.15 9.45 1.37
N CYS A 175 -8.19 10.34 1.68
CA CYS A 175 -8.16 11.11 2.91
C CYS A 175 -9.36 12.06 3.00
N ARG A 176 -9.69 12.82 1.94
CA ARG A 176 -10.88 13.68 1.93
C ARG A 176 -12.15 12.87 2.19
N TYR A 177 -12.31 11.75 1.48
CA TYR A 177 -13.46 10.86 1.68
C TYR A 177 -13.59 10.39 3.14
N LEU A 178 -12.48 10.02 3.78
CA LEU A 178 -12.47 9.65 5.20
C LEU A 178 -12.89 10.83 6.10
N GLN A 179 -12.38 12.04 5.85
CA GLN A 179 -12.78 13.24 6.62
C GLN A 179 -14.27 13.54 6.47
N ASP A 180 -14.78 13.51 5.23
CA ASP A 180 -16.19 13.76 4.93
C ASP A 180 -17.10 12.69 5.54
N SER A 181 -16.56 11.49 5.81
CA SER A 181 -17.23 10.39 6.51
C SER A 181 -17.11 10.49 8.05
N GLY A 182 -16.57 11.58 8.59
CA GLY A 182 -16.41 11.77 10.04
C GLY A 182 -15.22 11.03 10.64
N ILE A 183 -14.26 10.57 9.83
CA ILE A 183 -13.05 9.90 10.29
C ILE A 183 -11.91 10.92 10.36
N GLN A 184 -11.39 11.14 11.56
CA GLN A 184 -10.26 12.05 11.72
C GLN A 184 -8.97 11.46 11.13
N LEU A 185 -8.03 12.35 10.79
CA LEU A 185 -6.76 12.01 10.16
C LEU A 185 -5.66 12.35 11.15
N ILE A 186 -4.85 11.34 11.48
CA ILE A 186 -3.77 11.47 12.46
C ILE A 186 -2.44 11.20 11.74
N GLY A 187 -1.61 12.22 11.60
CA GLY A 187 -0.28 12.09 10.98
C GLY A 187 0.80 11.73 12.00
N CYS A 188 1.47 10.60 11.80
CA CYS A 188 2.62 10.20 12.61
C CYS A 188 3.93 10.67 11.98
N THR A 189 4.52 11.73 12.52
CA THR A 189 5.76 12.32 12.01
C THR A 189 6.63 12.84 13.14
N GLU A 190 7.95 12.68 13.01
CA GLU A 190 8.95 13.21 13.94
C GLU A 190 8.93 14.74 14.06
N LYS A 191 8.38 15.43 13.04
CA LYS A 191 8.24 16.89 12.99
C LYS A 191 7.08 17.44 13.84
N ALA A 192 6.23 16.58 14.40
CA ALA A 192 5.11 17.01 15.21
C ALA A 192 5.56 17.59 16.56
N SER A 193 4.81 18.58 17.07
CA SER A 193 5.09 19.20 18.37
C SER A 193 4.50 18.41 19.55
N LYS A 194 3.45 17.62 19.32
CA LYS A 194 2.80 16.77 20.33
C LYS A 194 3.31 15.35 20.25
N ASP A 195 3.36 14.67 21.39
CA ASP A 195 3.61 13.24 21.43
C ASP A 195 2.32 12.46 21.16
N ILE A 196 2.44 11.25 20.60
CA ILE A 196 1.29 10.39 20.25
C ILE A 196 0.37 10.08 21.44
N TYR A 197 0.90 10.11 22.67
CA TYR A 197 0.15 9.84 23.91
C TYR A 197 -0.84 10.96 24.27
N GLY A 198 -0.65 12.16 23.72
CA GLY A 198 -1.53 13.31 23.92
C GLY A 198 -2.55 13.51 22.81
N LEU A 199 -2.62 12.59 21.84
CA LEU A 199 -3.61 12.64 20.76
C LEU A 199 -4.87 11.89 21.19
N ASP A 200 -6.03 12.36 20.72
CA ASP A 200 -7.28 11.62 20.88
C ASP A 200 -7.44 10.59 19.76
N MET A 201 -7.30 9.31 20.09
CA MET A 201 -7.48 8.16 19.18
C MET A 201 -8.73 7.34 19.51
N LYS A 202 -9.61 7.83 20.39
CA LYS A 202 -10.85 7.14 20.77
C LYS A 202 -11.90 7.23 19.66
N GLU A 203 -11.96 8.37 19.00
CA GLU A 203 -12.89 8.65 17.91
C GLU A 203 -12.52 7.90 16.60
N PRO A 204 -13.45 7.77 15.62
CA PRO A 204 -13.19 7.21 14.30
C PRO A 204 -11.94 7.84 13.66
N SER A 205 -10.88 7.05 13.42
CA SER A 205 -9.57 7.59 13.06
C SER A 205 -8.90 6.85 11.90
N ALA A 206 -8.13 7.57 11.11
CA ALA A 206 -7.20 7.03 10.13
C ALA A 206 -5.78 7.54 10.43
N ILE A 207 -4.87 6.61 10.74
CA ILE A 207 -3.48 6.91 11.10
C ILE A 207 -2.62 6.85 9.85
N ILE A 208 -1.94 7.96 9.55
CA ILE A 208 -1.08 8.09 8.37
C ILE A 208 0.38 7.87 8.80
N LEU A 209 1.06 6.97 8.10
CA LEU A 209 2.48 6.66 8.25
C LEU A 209 3.17 6.82 6.90
N GLY A 210 4.37 7.40 6.92
CA GLY A 210 5.15 7.70 5.72
C GLY A 210 6.35 6.80 5.53
N SER A 211 7.00 6.93 4.37
CA SER A 211 8.25 6.22 4.07
C SER A 211 9.37 6.63 5.02
N GLU A 212 10.38 5.77 5.17
CA GLU A 212 11.53 6.06 6.04
C GLU A 212 12.38 7.22 5.51
N GLU A 213 12.39 7.43 4.20
CA GLU A 213 13.21 8.47 3.54
C GLU A 213 12.51 9.83 3.51
N ASP A 214 11.24 9.86 3.08
CA ASP A 214 10.51 11.11 2.82
C ASP A 214 9.49 11.45 3.93
N GLY A 215 9.18 10.50 4.80
CA GLY A 215 8.07 10.61 5.73
C GLY A 215 6.72 10.78 5.01
N ILE A 216 5.78 11.44 5.70
CA ILE A 216 4.46 11.76 5.15
C ILE A 216 4.59 12.99 4.25
N SER A 217 3.97 12.93 3.07
CA SER A 217 3.90 14.04 2.14
C SER A 217 3.23 15.27 2.77
N GLU A 218 3.75 16.46 2.45
CA GLU A 218 3.26 17.73 2.99
C GLU A 218 1.77 17.98 2.71
N GLU A 219 1.26 17.46 1.59
CA GLU A 219 -0.16 17.54 1.25
C GLU A 219 -1.03 16.77 2.26
N LEU A 220 -0.67 15.52 2.56
CA LEU A 220 -1.39 14.70 3.55
C LEU A 220 -1.23 15.28 4.96
N LEU A 221 -0.03 15.76 5.31
CA LEU A 221 0.18 16.43 6.60
C LEU A 221 -0.71 17.66 6.77
N LYS A 222 -0.97 18.44 5.72
CA LYS A 222 -1.88 19.60 5.81
C LYS A 222 -3.34 19.20 6.04
N MET A 223 -3.73 18.00 5.64
CA MET A 223 -5.08 17.47 5.85
C MET A 223 -5.27 16.86 7.25
N CYS A 224 -4.20 16.48 7.93
CA CYS A 224 -4.27 15.88 9.26
C CYS A 224 -4.90 16.83 10.28
N HIS A 225 -5.92 16.33 11.00
CA HIS A 225 -6.53 17.00 12.13
C HIS A 225 -5.60 17.02 13.35
N GLN A 226 -4.88 15.92 13.55
CA GLN A 226 -3.89 15.78 14.61
C GLN A 226 -2.56 15.28 14.04
N LYS A 227 -1.45 15.69 14.66
CA LYS A 227 -0.11 15.21 14.33
C LYS A 227 0.60 14.86 15.62
N GLY A 228 1.27 13.72 15.65
CA GLY A 228 2.09 13.36 16.80
C GLY A 228 3.35 12.63 16.42
N ARG A 229 4.35 12.76 17.29
CA ARG A 229 5.62 12.05 17.21
C ARG A 229 5.68 10.96 18.28
N ILE A 230 6.45 9.93 18.00
CA ILE A 230 6.84 8.97 19.04
C ILE A 230 8.01 9.60 19.80
N PRO A 231 7.93 9.79 21.12
CA PRO A 231 9.06 10.32 21.87
C PRO A 231 10.21 9.31 21.89
N LEU A 232 11.42 9.78 21.57
CA LEU A 232 12.64 8.98 21.51
C LEU A 232 13.61 9.45 22.59
N ALA A 233 14.14 8.52 23.38
CA ALA A 233 15.09 8.82 24.46
C ALA A 233 16.56 8.73 24.02
N GLY A 234 16.82 8.14 22.86
CA GLY A 234 18.16 7.90 22.33
C GLY A 234 18.61 8.93 21.28
N PRO A 235 19.85 8.78 20.77
CA PRO A 235 20.41 9.70 19.78
C PRO A 235 19.87 9.46 18.35
N ILE A 236 19.14 8.36 18.14
CA ILE A 236 18.56 8.02 16.83
C ILE A 236 17.25 8.78 16.66
N ALA A 237 17.13 9.48 15.53
CA ALA A 237 16.03 10.42 15.27
C ALA A 237 14.74 9.79 14.72
N SER A 238 14.75 8.49 14.39
CA SER A 238 13.60 7.81 13.81
C SER A 238 13.54 6.32 14.15
N LEU A 239 12.36 5.74 13.97
CA LEU A 239 12.11 4.30 14.06
C LEU A 239 11.83 3.76 12.65
N ASN A 240 12.11 2.47 12.44
CA ASN A 240 11.56 1.76 11.29
C ASN A 240 10.03 1.89 11.28
N VAL A 241 9.46 2.12 10.10
CA VAL A 241 8.03 2.44 9.97
C VAL A 241 7.11 1.34 10.50
N SER A 242 7.50 0.06 10.38
CA SER A 242 6.69 -1.04 10.92
C SER A 242 6.68 -1.06 12.45
N VAL A 243 7.80 -0.70 13.09
CA VAL A 243 7.89 -0.56 14.54
C VAL A 243 7.09 0.64 15.01
N ALA A 244 7.23 1.80 14.34
CA ALA A 244 6.46 3.00 14.64
C ALA A 244 4.95 2.72 14.55
N THR A 245 4.53 1.99 13.52
CA THR A 245 3.14 1.55 13.34
C THR A 245 2.63 0.77 14.55
N GLY A 246 3.42 -0.18 15.07
CA GLY A 246 3.08 -0.93 16.27
C GLY A 246 2.91 -0.05 17.50
N VAL A 247 3.84 0.87 17.74
CA VAL A 247 3.77 1.79 18.89
C VAL A 247 2.49 2.64 18.83
N VAL A 248 2.16 3.20 17.66
CA VAL A 248 0.98 4.06 17.50
C VAL A 248 -0.32 3.27 17.61
N LEU A 249 -0.41 2.11 16.96
CA LEU A 249 -1.63 1.32 16.95
C LEU A 249 -1.96 0.76 18.34
N PHE A 250 -0.96 0.32 19.10
CA PHE A 250 -1.20 -0.18 20.46
C PHE A 250 -1.52 0.94 21.45
N GLU A 251 -1.08 2.19 21.20
CA GLU A 251 -1.62 3.34 21.93
C GLU A 251 -3.09 3.58 21.60
N SER A 252 -3.49 3.48 20.32
CA SER A 252 -4.91 3.56 19.93
C SER A 252 -5.75 2.48 20.63
N ILE A 253 -5.24 1.23 20.74
CA ILE A 253 -5.92 0.16 21.49
C ILE A 253 -6.08 0.57 22.95
N ARG A 254 -5.00 1.00 23.62
CA ARG A 254 -5.02 1.40 25.02
C ARG A 254 -6.07 2.48 25.29
N GLN A 255 -6.15 3.50 24.43
CA GLN A 255 -7.13 4.58 24.57
C GLN A 255 -8.56 4.09 24.38
N ARG A 256 -8.81 3.22 23.39
CA ARG A 256 -10.15 2.71 23.06
C ARG A 256 -10.67 1.70 24.08
N GLN A 257 -9.81 0.84 24.63
CA GLN A 257 -10.19 -0.09 25.69
C GLN A 257 -10.61 0.59 26.99
N THR A 258 -10.12 1.81 27.26
CA THR A 258 -10.49 2.57 28.46
C THR A 258 -11.94 3.09 28.41
N VAL A 259 -12.60 3.07 27.24
CA VAL A 259 -14.00 3.52 27.06
C VAL A 259 -15.00 2.35 27.21
N SER A 260 -14.53 1.11 27.11
CA SER A 260 -15.37 -0.10 27.22
C SER A 260 -15.56 -0.62 28.66
N GLN A 261 -15.34 0.21 29.68
CA GLN A 261 -15.62 -0.13 31.09
C GLN A 261 -16.66 0.82 31.69
#